data_AF-A0A8H6MJ56-F1
#
_entry.id   AF-A0A8H6MJ56-F1
#
_cell.length_a   1.000
_cell.length_b   1.000
_cell.length_c   1.000
_cell.angle_alpha   90.00
_cell.angle_beta   90.00
_cell.angle_gamma   90.00
#
_symmetry.space_group_name_H-M   'P 1'
#
loop_
_entity.id
_entity.type
_entity.pdbx_description
1 polymer ?
#
loop_
_entity_poly.entity_id
_entity_poly.type
_entity_poly.pdbx_seq_one_letter_code
_entity_poly.pdbx_strand_id
1 'polypeptide(L)'
;MGGDPNGGPGTATTSHSDFDPSAKIKWRERVSHAIDGIVWKAEINGREYAVKVFWDNVAPEGYYYWAVQLECHNAALLEMMQSAIEQADEPFYLNPNPETRKHALLNLQAVSDEGCRKTS
;
A
#
# COMPACT_ATOMS: atom_id res chain seq x y z
N MET A 1 -42.29 23.74 -6.71
CA MET A 1 -41.66 24.12 -5.41
C MET A 1 -41.71 22.89 -4.52
N GLY A 2 -40.63 22.32 -4.01
CA GLY A 2 -39.21 22.57 -4.20
C GLY A 2 -38.48 21.23 -4.33
N GLY A 3 -37.55 21.14 -5.28
CA GLY A 3 -36.58 20.05 -5.36
C GLY A 3 -35.30 20.53 -4.70
N ASP A 4 -34.70 19.66 -3.88
CA ASP A 4 -33.40 19.86 -3.26
C ASP A 4 -32.31 19.94 -4.35
N PRO A 5 -31.53 21.04 -4.47
CA PRO A 5 -30.58 21.24 -5.55
C PRO A 5 -29.17 20.66 -5.29
N ASN A 6 -28.95 19.89 -4.23
CA ASN A 6 -27.61 19.39 -3.87
C ASN A 6 -27.46 17.86 -3.98
N GLY A 7 -27.97 17.27 -5.06
CA GLY A 7 -27.62 15.91 -5.48
C GLY A 7 -26.24 15.86 -6.14
N GLY A 8 -25.18 16.18 -5.40
CA GLY A 8 -23.82 15.92 -5.84
C GLY A 8 -23.58 14.40 -5.93
N PRO A 9 -22.80 13.92 -6.91
CA PRO A 9 -22.45 12.50 -6.96
C PRO A 9 -21.71 12.15 -5.67
N GLY A 10 -22.26 11.19 -4.93
CA GLY A 10 -21.61 10.65 -3.74
C GLY A 10 -20.24 10.14 -4.15
N THR A 11 -19.19 10.87 -3.76
CA THR A 11 -17.83 10.37 -3.76
C THR A 11 -17.83 9.17 -2.83
N ALA A 12 -17.88 7.97 -3.39
CA ALA A 12 -17.52 6.75 -2.70
C ALA A 12 -16.01 6.85 -2.42
N THR A 13 -15.66 7.65 -1.42
CA THR A 13 -14.36 7.62 -0.80
C THR A 13 -14.36 6.35 0.04
N THR A 14 -14.08 5.21 -0.59
CA THR A 14 -13.74 4.00 0.13
C THR A 14 -12.43 4.30 0.85
N SER A 15 -12.57 4.80 2.08
CA SER A 15 -11.50 4.98 3.04
C SER A 15 -10.88 3.61 3.28
N HIS A 16 -9.76 3.33 2.61
CA HIS A 16 -9.11 2.02 2.62
C HIS A 16 -8.32 1.74 3.91
N SER A 17 -8.80 2.26 5.05
CA SER A 17 -8.26 1.95 6.37
C SER A 17 -9.38 1.57 7.35
N ASP A 18 -10.08 0.47 7.02
CA ASP A 18 -10.95 -0.30 7.94
C ASP A 18 -10.15 -0.97 9.08
N PHE A 19 -8.90 -0.57 9.32
CA PHE A 19 -8.07 -1.14 10.36
C PHE A 19 -8.48 -0.55 11.71
N ASP A 20 -9.34 -1.28 12.41
CA ASP A 20 -9.62 -1.06 13.82
C ASP A 20 -8.45 -1.61 14.67
N PRO A 21 -7.64 -0.75 15.31
CA PRO A 21 -6.51 -1.20 16.12
C PRO A 21 -6.94 -1.95 17.38
N SER A 22 -8.22 -1.89 17.76
CA SER A 22 -8.80 -2.65 18.86
C SER A 22 -9.36 -4.01 18.43
N ALA A 23 -9.39 -4.30 17.13
CA ALA A 23 -9.90 -5.55 16.60
C ALA A 23 -9.13 -6.74 17.18
N LYS A 24 -9.86 -7.74 17.65
CA LYS A 24 -9.26 -8.94 18.22
C LYS A 24 -8.59 -9.77 17.13
N ILE A 25 -7.27 -9.87 17.19
CA ILE A 25 -6.48 -10.70 16.28
C ILE A 25 -6.53 -12.16 16.77
N LYS A 26 -6.96 -13.08 15.90
CA LYS A 26 -6.83 -14.53 16.13
C LYS A 26 -5.59 -15.03 15.38
N TRP A 27 -4.49 -15.17 16.10
CA TRP A 27 -3.25 -15.74 15.56
C TRP A 27 -3.44 -17.22 15.21
N ARG A 28 -2.93 -17.64 14.06
CA ARG A 28 -2.95 -19.03 13.57
C ARG A 28 -1.53 -19.58 13.54
N GLU A 29 -1.07 -20.07 12.39
CA GLU A 29 0.25 -20.63 12.19
C GLU A 29 1.27 -19.57 11.76
N ARG A 30 2.54 -19.82 12.10
CA ARG A 30 3.67 -19.05 11.59
C ARG A 30 3.89 -19.40 10.11
N VAL A 31 3.89 -18.37 9.26
CA VAL A 31 4.15 -18.51 7.81
C VAL A 31 5.64 -18.47 7.53
N SER A 32 6.37 -17.52 8.14
CA SER A 32 7.81 -17.38 7.92
C SER A 32 8.52 -16.69 9.09
N HIS A 33 9.84 -16.78 9.13
CA HIS A 33 10.71 -16.02 10.01
C HIS A 33 11.86 -15.44 9.17
N ALA A 34 12.28 -14.22 9.48
CA ALA A 34 13.36 -13.52 8.81
C ALA A 34 14.16 -12.68 9.81
N ILE A 35 15.17 -11.98 9.29
CA ILE A 35 16.05 -11.10 10.08
C ILE A 35 15.27 -9.96 10.75
N ASP A 36 14.19 -9.48 10.14
CA ASP A 36 13.44 -8.31 10.64
C ASP A 36 12.17 -8.64 11.42
N GLY A 37 11.73 -9.90 11.38
CA GLY A 37 10.50 -10.29 12.04
C GLY A 37 10.01 -11.69 11.71
N ILE A 38 8.77 -11.91 12.09
CA ILE A 38 8.00 -13.14 11.89
C ILE A 38 6.68 -12.80 11.19
N VAL A 39 6.29 -13.62 10.22
CA VAL A 39 4.98 -13.48 9.57
C VAL A 39 4.06 -14.57 10.08
N TRP A 40 2.88 -14.16 10.53
CA TRP A 40 1.82 -15.04 11.01
C TRP A 40 0.63 -15.00 10.06
N LYS A 41 -0.01 -16.15 9.88
CA LYS A 41 -1.38 -16.18 9.41
C LYS A 41 -2.29 -15.75 10.56
N ALA A 42 -3.18 -14.80 10.33
CA ALA A 42 -4.08 -14.29 11.35
C ALA A 42 -5.47 -14.05 10.78
N GLU A 43 -6.49 -14.08 11.63
CA GLU A 43 -7.84 -13.66 11.30
C GLU A 43 -8.17 -12.37 12.08
N ILE A 44 -8.60 -11.33 11.37
CA ILE A 44 -9.01 -10.02 11.91
C ILE A 44 -10.39 -9.72 11.32
N ASN A 45 -11.39 -9.46 12.17
CA ASN A 45 -12.78 -9.21 11.75
C ASN A 45 -13.35 -10.26 10.77
N GLY A 46 -12.98 -11.54 10.96
CA GLY A 46 -13.44 -12.66 10.13
C GLY A 46 -12.76 -12.80 8.77
N ARG A 47 -11.75 -11.96 8.46
CA ARG A 47 -10.93 -12.06 7.24
C ARG A 47 -9.52 -12.54 7.57
N GLU A 48 -8.92 -13.31 6.67
CA GLU A 48 -7.56 -13.82 6.81
C GLU A 48 -6.52 -12.80 6.30
N TYR A 49 -5.43 -12.64 7.04
CA TYR A 49 -4.31 -11.77 6.74
C TYR A 49 -2.98 -12.46 7.01
N ALA A 50 -1.93 -12.02 6.31
CA ALA A 50 -0.56 -12.22 6.72
C ALA A 50 -0.13 -11.00 7.56
N VAL A 51 0.21 -11.21 8.82
CA VAL A 51 0.62 -10.13 9.74
C VAL A 51 2.10 -10.29 10.06
N LYS A 52 2.90 -9.31 9.67
CA LYS A 52 4.31 -9.24 10.05
C LYS A 52 4.44 -8.57 11.42
N VAL A 53 5.12 -9.26 12.33
CA VAL A 53 5.51 -8.74 13.64
C VAL A 53 7.03 -8.54 13.60
N PHE A 54 7.46 -7.30 13.78
CA PHE A 54 8.88 -6.93 13.78
C PHE A 54 9.52 -7.21 15.15
N TRP A 55 10.81 -7.51 15.15
CA TRP A 55 11.56 -7.69 16.41
C TRP A 55 11.73 -6.37 17.17
N ASP A 56 11.94 -5.29 16.43
CA ASP A 56 12.18 -3.95 16.96
C ASP A 56 10.92 -3.08 16.81
N ASN A 57 10.58 -2.38 17.89
CA ASN A 57 9.46 -1.42 17.93
C ASN A 57 9.91 0.04 18.12
N VAL A 58 11.21 0.28 18.16
CA VAL A 58 11.83 1.61 18.23
C VAL A 58 12.84 1.72 17.09
N ALA A 59 12.94 2.90 16.47
CA ALA A 59 13.96 3.14 15.47
C ALA A 59 15.36 3.00 16.08
N PRO A 60 16.31 2.30 15.42
CA PRO A 60 17.67 2.19 15.92
C PRO A 60 18.34 3.57 16.00
N GLU A 61 19.20 3.77 16.99
CA GLU A 61 19.96 5.02 17.10
C GLU A 61 20.96 5.15 15.93
N GLY A 62 20.97 6.31 15.25
CA GLY A 62 21.91 6.61 14.17
C GLY A 62 21.32 6.45 12.75
N TYR A 63 22.18 6.17 11.77
CA TYR A 63 21.81 6.06 10.34
C TYR A 63 21.51 4.62 9.90
N TYR A 64 21.02 3.78 10.80
CA TYR A 64 20.89 2.35 10.53
C TYR A 64 19.52 1.97 9.98
N TYR A 65 19.54 0.93 9.17
CA TYR A 65 18.42 0.24 8.56
C TYR A 65 17.26 0.03 9.55
N TRP A 66 16.08 0.59 9.24
CA TRP A 66 14.85 0.41 10.02
C TRP A 66 13.79 -0.27 9.13
N ALA A 67 13.66 -1.59 9.29
CA ALA A 67 12.83 -2.42 8.42
C ALA A 67 11.36 -1.99 8.38
N VAL A 68 10.79 -1.61 9.53
CA VAL A 68 9.40 -1.16 9.66
C VAL A 68 9.11 0.00 8.69
N GLN A 69 9.95 1.03 8.68
CA GLN A 69 9.76 2.18 7.80
C GLN A 69 9.92 1.82 6.33
N LEU A 70 10.95 1.06 5.99
CA LEU A 70 11.22 0.70 4.58
C LEU A 70 10.08 -0.15 4.01
N GLU A 71 9.59 -1.11 4.78
CA GLU A 71 8.51 -2.00 4.33
C GLU A 71 7.17 -1.27 4.26
N CYS A 72 6.84 -0.44 5.25
CA CYS A 72 5.63 0.37 5.20
C CYS A 72 5.67 1.39 4.05
N HIS A 73 6.83 1.99 3.78
CA HIS A 73 6.97 2.92 2.66
C HIS A 73 6.79 2.21 1.31
N ASN A 74 7.39 1.02 1.14
CA ASN A 74 7.20 0.22 -0.05
C ASN A 74 5.73 -0.24 -0.20
N ALA A 75 5.07 -0.66 0.88
CA ALA A 75 3.67 -1.07 0.86
C ALA A 75 2.75 0.09 0.45
N ALA A 76 2.93 1.27 1.06
CA ALA A 76 2.18 2.46 0.72
C ALA A 76 2.42 2.87 -0.75
N LEU A 77 3.66 2.76 -1.22
CA LEU A 77 3.99 3.04 -2.62
C LEU A 77 3.28 2.08 -3.58
N LEU A 78 3.25 0.78 -3.28
CA LEU A 78 2.52 -0.21 -4.08
C LEU A 78 1.00 0.03 -4.07
N GLU A 79 0.43 0.40 -2.92
CA GLU A 79 -0.99 0.75 -2.80
C GLU A 79 -1.34 1.99 -3.62
N MET A 80 -0.49 3.02 -3.60
CA MET A 80 -0.64 4.19 -4.46
C MET A 80 -0.58 3.83 -5.95
N MET A 81 0.37 2.96 -6.37
CA MET A 81 0.43 2.50 -7.76
C MET A 81 -0.82 1.73 -8.15
N GLN A 82 -1.30 0.82 -7.30
CA GLN A 82 -2.52 0.06 -7.56
C GLN A 82 -3.71 0.99 -7.72
N SER A 83 -3.88 1.95 -6.80
CA SER A 83 -4.95 2.93 -6.84
C SER A 83 -4.91 3.80 -8.11
N ALA A 84 -3.71 4.22 -8.54
CA ALA A 84 -3.54 4.96 -9.79
C ALA A 84 -3.93 4.13 -11.02
N ILE A 85 -3.56 2.84 -11.05
CA ILE A 85 -3.93 1.91 -12.12
C ILE A 85 -5.46 1.70 -12.17
N GLU A 86 -6.10 1.54 -11.01
CA GLU A 86 -7.55 1.32 -10.93
C GLU A 86 -8.37 2.55 -11.35
N GLN A 87 -7.81 3.76 -11.21
CA GLN A 87 -8.47 5.02 -11.54
C GLN A 87 -8.14 5.56 -12.94
N ALA A 88 -7.16 4.97 -13.64
CA ALA A 88 -6.73 5.49 -14.93
C ALA A 88 -7.72 5.16 -16.05
N ASP A 89 -8.09 6.17 -16.83
CA ASP A 89 -8.91 6.00 -18.04
C ASP A 89 -8.12 5.34 -19.18
N GLU A 90 -6.79 5.50 -19.20
CA GLU A 90 -5.88 4.99 -20.22
C GLU A 90 -4.83 4.04 -19.62
N PRO A 91 -4.37 3.02 -20.37
CA PRO A 91 -3.43 2.04 -19.86
C PRO A 91 -2.02 2.62 -19.68
N PHE A 92 -1.35 2.21 -18.61
CA PHE A 92 0.07 2.47 -18.40
C PHE A 92 0.94 1.48 -19.18
N TYR A 93 1.99 1.98 -19.84
CA TYR A 93 3.00 1.14 -20.50
C TYR A 93 4.20 0.94 -19.58
N LEU A 94 4.31 -0.25 -19.01
CA LEU A 94 5.39 -0.62 -18.09
C LEU A 94 6.39 -1.56 -18.78
N ASN A 95 7.67 -1.47 -18.40
CA ASN A 95 8.64 -2.51 -18.72
C ASN A 95 8.36 -3.75 -17.84
N PRO A 96 7.95 -4.89 -18.42
CA PRO A 96 7.59 -6.09 -17.66
C PRO A 96 8.81 -6.79 -17.02
N ASN A 97 10.03 -6.46 -17.44
CA ASN A 97 11.26 -7.03 -16.89
C ASN A 97 12.28 -5.92 -16.55
N PRO A 98 12.06 -5.16 -15.46
CA PRO A 98 12.97 -4.09 -15.07
C PRO A 98 14.26 -4.65 -14.45
N GLU A 99 15.32 -4.74 -15.26
CA GLU A 99 16.62 -5.28 -14.80
C GLU A 99 17.52 -4.26 -14.08
N THR A 100 17.19 -2.97 -14.15
CA THR A 100 18.01 -1.90 -13.58
C THR A 100 17.17 -0.97 -12.71
N ARG A 101 17.84 -0.28 -11.76
CA ARG A 101 17.19 0.79 -10.97
C ARG A 101 16.56 1.85 -11.87
N LYS A 102 17.19 2.19 -13.00
CA LYS A 102 16.64 3.12 -13.98
C LYS A 102 15.34 2.59 -14.60
N HIS A 103 15.29 1.31 -14.98
CA HIS A 103 14.06 0.70 -15.50
C HIS A 103 12.92 0.75 -14.47
N ALA A 104 13.21 0.41 -13.21
CA ALA A 104 12.22 0.47 -12.14
C ALA A 104 11.70 1.91 -11.90
N LEU A 105 12.60 2.91 -11.92
CA LEU A 105 12.22 4.32 -11.76
C LEU A 105 11.35 4.82 -12.92
N LEU A 106 11.58 4.36 -14.15
CA LEU A 106 10.73 4.71 -15.29
C LEU A 106 9.33 4.12 -15.16
N ASN A 107 9.19 2.87 -14.70
CA ASN A 107 7.88 2.28 -14.40
C ASN A 107 7.15 3.06 -13.29
N LEU A 108 7.87 3.41 -12.22
CA LEU A 108 7.32 4.21 -11.12
C LEU A 108 6.85 5.59 -11.63
N GLN A 109 7.65 6.26 -12.47
CA GLN A 109 7.27 7.54 -13.03
C GLN A 109 6.04 7.44 -13.95
N ALA A 110 5.88 6.33 -14.68
CA ALA A 110 4.74 6.16 -15.58
C ALA A 110 3.39 6.19 -14.85
N VAL A 111 3.34 5.71 -13.61
CA VAL A 111 2.13 5.66 -12.77
C VAL A 111 2.02 6.84 -11.78
N SER A 112 2.95 7.80 -11.84
CA SER A 112 2.93 8.97 -10.96
C SER A 112 2.27 10.17 -11.64
N ASP A 113 1.69 11.06 -10.83
CA ASP A 113 1.06 12.30 -11.32
C ASP A 113 2.03 13.16 -12.13
N GLU A 114 3.31 13.21 -11.74
CA GLU A 114 4.35 13.97 -12.44
C GLU A 114 4.69 13.37 -13.81
N GLY A 115 4.50 12.06 -14.00
CA GLY A 115 4.60 11.40 -15.29
C GLY A 115 3.40 11.73 -16.17
N CYS A 116 2.19 11.56 -15.64
CA CYS A 116 0.94 11.82 -16.36
C CYS A 116 0.76 13.29 -16.77
N ARG A 117 1.22 14.25 -15.95
CA ARG A 117 1.13 15.68 -16.27
C ARG A 117 2.06 16.15 -17.38
N LYS A 118 3.08 15.36 -17.75
CA LYS A 118 4.04 15.72 -18.82
C LYS A 118 3.57 15.30 -20.22
N THR A 119 2.48 14.55 -20.32
CA THR A 119 1.95 14.01 -21.58
C THR A 119 0.68 14.73 -22.07
N SER A 120 0.24 15.77 -21.38
CA SER A 120 -0.89 16.65 -21.75
C SER A 120 -0.45 17.94 -22.43
#